data_AF-A0A139SIK7-F1
#
_entry.id   AF-A0A139SIK7-F1
#
_cell.length_a   1.000
_cell.length_b   1.000
_cell.length_c   1.000
_cell.angle_alpha   90.00
_cell.angle_beta   90.00
_cell.angle_gamma   90.00
#
_symmetry.space_group_name_H-M   'P 1'
#
loop_
_entity.id
_entity.type
_entity.pdbx_description
1 polymer ?
#
loop_
_entity_poly.entity_id
_entity_poly.type
_entity_poly.pdbx_seq_one_letter_code
_entity_poly.pdbx_strand_id
1 'polypeptide(L)'
;MSSNISGANKELVKSGPGELVFYGSQANGYSGRTYVHEGTLVLNKSPGAKAVGNIVVGDGGGTDILRLDMSHQIDDSATVTLKGGSRAKNMTGQGVLQFNGAGGTGLTEKIHTLQADGQGVINFAGGTRARANVLETTRVLLPTADDTLFIRNWIEFSDYFLVSRAFAPNSEALSRIWFEGWSPGAKLRDYNSSHWEIVPLAAPEPSTYGALLGALGVAVIVWRKRKAGRRTSECAAK
;
A
#
# COMPACT_ATOMS: atom_id res chain seq x y z
N MET A 1 18.75 -24.26 -2.51
CA MET A 1 19.39 -23.77 -1.26
C MET A 1 18.30 -23.59 -0.22
N SER A 2 18.48 -24.10 1.00
CA SER A 2 17.57 -23.91 2.13
C SER A 2 18.11 -22.78 3.00
N SER A 3 17.38 -21.66 3.13
CA SER A 3 17.61 -20.67 4.18
C SER A 3 16.54 -20.87 5.23
N ASN A 4 16.93 -21.36 6.42
CA ASN A 4 16.07 -21.44 7.59
C ASN A 4 16.68 -20.59 8.71
N ILE A 5 15.92 -19.62 9.19
CA ILE A 5 16.27 -18.85 10.37
C ILE A 5 15.50 -19.48 11.54
N SER A 6 16.16 -19.83 12.64
CA SER A 6 15.52 -20.46 13.80
C SER A 6 15.96 -19.80 15.12
N GLY A 7 15.09 -19.88 16.12
CA GLY A 7 15.38 -19.35 17.46
C GLY A 7 14.11 -18.98 18.23
N ALA A 8 13.93 -19.59 19.40
CA ALA A 8 12.81 -19.25 20.28
C ALA A 8 13.00 -17.85 20.87
N ASN A 9 11.95 -17.03 20.80
CA ASN A 9 11.88 -15.66 21.35
C ASN A 9 12.99 -14.73 20.81
N LYS A 10 13.55 -15.04 19.63
CA LYS A 10 14.54 -14.19 18.97
C LYS A 10 13.83 -13.26 18.00
N GLU A 11 14.00 -11.97 18.24
CA GLU A 11 13.57 -10.93 17.33
C GLU A 11 14.54 -10.83 16.15
N LEU A 12 14.02 -10.42 15.00
CA LEU A 12 14.82 -10.13 13.81
C LEU A 12 14.69 -8.64 13.49
N VAL A 13 15.82 -7.97 13.32
CA VAL A 13 15.84 -6.55 12.97
C VAL A 13 16.52 -6.37 11.63
N LYS A 14 15.79 -5.81 10.66
CA LYS A 14 16.32 -5.32 9.40
C LYS A 14 16.59 -3.82 9.52
N SER A 15 17.86 -3.45 9.44
CA SER A 15 18.36 -2.07 9.37
C SER A 15 19.23 -1.85 8.13
N GLY A 16 19.69 -0.62 7.91
CA GLY A 16 20.45 -0.22 6.73
C GLY A 16 19.56 -0.02 5.50
N PRO A 17 19.95 0.85 4.55
CA PRO A 17 19.10 1.20 3.41
C PRO A 17 18.97 0.09 2.35
N GLY A 18 19.78 -0.97 2.46
CA GLY A 18 19.82 -2.07 1.49
C GLY A 18 18.63 -3.03 1.56
N GLU A 19 18.63 -3.97 0.63
CA GLU A 19 17.65 -5.06 0.55
C GLU A 19 18.13 -6.30 1.33
N LEU A 20 17.25 -6.90 2.12
CA LEU A 20 17.44 -8.24 2.70
C LEU A 20 16.38 -9.17 2.12
N VAL A 21 16.80 -10.31 1.55
CA VAL A 21 15.89 -11.27 0.91
C VAL A 21 15.80 -12.55 1.73
N PHE A 22 14.59 -12.90 2.14
CA PHE A 22 14.28 -14.24 2.65
C PHE A 22 13.82 -15.12 1.49
N TYR A 23 14.61 -16.16 1.20
CA TYR A 23 14.36 -17.08 0.09
C TYR A 23 14.45 -18.55 0.53
N GLY A 24 14.24 -19.46 -0.41
CA GLY A 24 14.29 -20.91 -0.20
C GLY A 24 12.93 -21.52 0.14
N SER A 25 12.88 -22.85 0.20
CA SER A 25 11.63 -23.61 0.29
C SER A 25 11.15 -23.91 1.71
N GLN A 26 11.99 -23.68 2.73
CA GLN A 26 11.65 -23.97 4.12
C GLN A 26 11.16 -22.71 4.83
N ALA A 27 10.11 -22.87 5.65
CA ALA A 27 9.64 -21.84 6.54
C ALA A 27 10.74 -21.46 7.55
N ASN A 28 10.75 -20.20 7.97
CA ASN A 28 11.57 -19.78 9.10
C ASN A 28 10.90 -20.22 10.41
N GLY A 29 11.70 -20.65 11.39
CA GLY A 29 11.25 -21.18 12.68
C GLY A 29 11.70 -20.34 13.88
N TYR A 30 11.91 -19.04 13.70
CA TYR A 30 12.06 -18.11 14.82
C TYR A 30 10.68 -17.61 15.27
N SER A 31 10.50 -17.41 16.57
CA SER A 31 9.18 -17.04 17.14
C SER A 31 9.09 -15.60 17.66
N GLY A 32 10.20 -14.85 17.63
CA GLY A 32 10.18 -13.43 17.97
C GLY A 32 9.67 -12.56 16.82
N ARG A 33 9.42 -11.28 17.12
CA ARG A 33 8.90 -10.31 16.17
C ARG A 33 9.98 -9.90 15.16
N THR A 34 9.57 -9.62 13.94
CA THR A 34 10.42 -8.95 12.93
C THR A 34 10.21 -7.44 12.96
N TYR A 35 11.29 -6.67 12.83
CA TYR A 35 11.25 -5.23 12.66
C TYR A 35 11.99 -4.86 11.37
N VAL A 36 11.38 -4.00 10.56
CA VAL A 36 12.01 -3.38 9.39
C VAL A 36 12.12 -1.89 9.70
N HIS A 37 13.32 -1.43 10.06
CA HIS A 37 13.57 -0.02 10.44
C HIS A 37 14.19 0.80 9.32
N GLU A 38 14.78 0.14 8.31
CA GLU A 38 15.34 0.81 7.16
C GLU A 38 15.36 -0.11 5.93
N GLY A 39 15.12 0.46 4.75
CA GLY A 39 15.24 -0.21 3.47
C GLY A 39 14.14 -1.24 3.22
N THR A 40 14.50 -2.36 2.59
CA THR A 40 13.51 -3.36 2.13
C THR A 40 13.80 -4.73 2.71
N LEU A 41 12.80 -5.35 3.34
CA LEU A 41 12.75 -6.79 3.59
C LEU A 41 11.89 -7.45 2.51
N VAL A 42 12.48 -8.34 1.73
CA VAL A 42 11.81 -9.07 0.65
C VAL A 42 11.49 -10.48 1.11
N LEU A 43 10.22 -10.86 1.00
CA LEU A 43 9.74 -12.21 1.25
C LEU A 43 9.58 -12.93 -0.09
N ASN A 44 10.51 -13.83 -0.38
CA ASN A 44 10.63 -14.59 -1.62
C ASN A 44 10.93 -16.08 -1.35
N LYS A 45 10.32 -16.63 -0.29
CA LYS A 45 10.33 -18.08 -0.09
C LYS A 45 9.40 -18.74 -1.09
N SER A 46 9.56 -20.04 -1.30
CA SER A 46 8.59 -20.81 -2.09
C SER A 46 7.16 -20.59 -1.54
N PRO A 47 6.12 -20.52 -2.39
CA PRO A 47 4.77 -20.19 -1.95
C PRO A 47 4.29 -21.11 -0.83
N GLY A 48 3.72 -20.53 0.22
CA GLY A 48 3.23 -21.26 1.40
C GLY A 48 4.27 -21.43 2.51
N ALA A 49 5.57 -21.27 2.23
CA ALA A 49 6.60 -21.30 3.27
C ALA A 49 6.62 -19.95 4.02
N LYS A 50 6.24 -19.98 5.30
CA LYS A 50 6.19 -18.79 6.15
C LYS A 50 7.59 -18.19 6.34
N ALA A 51 7.78 -16.97 5.87
CA ALA A 51 9.02 -16.21 5.96
C ALA A 51 9.10 -15.42 7.27
N VAL A 52 7.95 -14.90 7.74
CA VAL A 52 7.85 -14.09 8.95
C VAL A 52 6.55 -14.39 9.72
N GLY A 53 6.59 -14.18 11.03
CA GLY A 53 5.40 -14.10 11.89
C GLY A 53 4.98 -12.64 12.09
N ASN A 54 4.76 -12.25 13.35
CA ASN A 54 4.48 -10.85 13.70
C ASN A 54 5.59 -9.92 13.19
N ILE A 55 5.18 -8.79 12.61
CA ILE A 55 6.11 -7.85 11.99
C ILE A 55 5.68 -6.40 12.18
N VAL A 56 6.66 -5.53 12.42
CA VAL A 56 6.52 -4.07 12.40
C VAL A 56 7.37 -3.55 11.25
N VAL A 57 6.74 -2.84 10.34
CA VAL A 57 7.37 -2.20 9.19
C VAL A 57 7.37 -0.71 9.44
N GLY A 58 8.55 -0.16 9.63
CA GLY A 58 8.79 1.25 9.86
C GLY A 58 9.14 1.60 11.30
N ASP A 59 9.85 2.72 11.44
CA ASP A 59 10.22 3.31 12.73
C ASP A 59 9.59 4.69 12.96
N GLY A 60 8.83 5.18 11.98
CA GLY A 60 8.20 6.49 11.96
C GLY A 60 9.06 7.62 11.35
N GLY A 61 10.15 7.27 10.68
CA GLY A 61 10.90 8.12 9.75
C GLY A 61 11.23 7.33 8.47
N GLY A 62 11.61 8.02 7.38
CA GLY A 62 11.98 7.35 6.12
C GLY A 62 10.87 6.48 5.52
N THR A 63 11.20 5.70 4.49
CA THR A 63 10.26 4.73 3.90
C THR A 63 10.83 3.34 4.08
N ASP A 64 10.05 2.48 4.74
CA ASP A 64 10.42 1.11 5.08
C ASP A 64 9.47 0.14 4.44
N ILE A 65 10.02 -0.87 3.78
CA ILE A 65 9.24 -1.72 2.86
C ILE A 65 9.33 -3.18 3.27
N LEU A 66 8.18 -3.79 3.51
CA LEU A 66 7.99 -5.23 3.47
C LEU A 66 7.44 -5.59 2.09
N ARG A 67 8.27 -6.23 1.25
CA ARG A 67 7.90 -6.59 -0.12
C ARG A 67 7.59 -8.09 -0.23
N LEU A 68 6.40 -8.40 -0.71
CA LEU A 68 5.98 -9.74 -1.09
C LEU A 68 6.34 -9.98 -2.56
N ASP A 69 7.25 -10.92 -2.80
CA ASP A 69 7.56 -11.41 -4.16
C ASP A 69 6.83 -12.73 -4.46
N MET A 70 6.35 -13.44 -3.42
CA MET A 70 5.55 -14.67 -3.52
C MET A 70 4.35 -14.62 -2.56
N SER A 71 3.36 -15.51 -2.77
CA SER A 71 2.17 -15.63 -1.91
C SER A 71 2.44 -16.37 -0.60
N HIS A 72 1.57 -16.15 0.39
CA HIS A 72 1.51 -16.87 1.66
C HIS A 72 2.82 -16.84 2.48
N GLN A 73 3.48 -15.69 2.52
CA GLN A 73 4.77 -15.50 3.17
C GLN A 73 4.67 -15.12 4.64
N ILE A 74 3.54 -14.56 5.06
CA ILE A 74 3.32 -14.11 6.45
C ILE A 74 2.45 -15.15 7.15
N ASP A 75 2.72 -15.43 8.43
CA ASP A 75 1.86 -16.29 9.24
C ASP A 75 0.41 -15.75 9.27
N ASP A 76 -0.58 -16.61 9.04
CA ASP A 76 -1.99 -16.23 8.98
C ASP A 76 -2.51 -15.66 10.32
N SER A 77 -1.84 -15.99 11.43
CA SER A 77 -2.11 -15.47 12.77
C SER A 77 -1.39 -14.15 13.07
N ALA A 78 -0.54 -13.66 12.16
CA ALA A 78 0.33 -12.53 12.42
C ALA A 78 -0.42 -11.21 12.54
N THR A 79 0.16 -10.33 13.35
CA THR A 79 -0.07 -8.90 13.30
C THR A 79 1.02 -8.25 12.43
N VAL A 80 0.59 -7.53 11.40
CA VAL A 80 1.41 -6.66 10.56
C VAL A 80 1.13 -5.22 10.97
N THR A 81 2.13 -4.55 11.54
CA THR A 81 2.04 -3.13 11.89
C THR A 81 2.80 -2.31 10.85
N LEU A 82 2.13 -1.37 10.22
CA LEU A 82 2.69 -0.39 9.31
C LEU A 82 2.85 0.92 10.06
N LYS A 83 4.09 1.19 10.48
CA LYS A 83 4.46 2.30 11.34
C LYS A 83 5.08 3.43 10.53
N GLY A 84 4.28 4.45 10.22
CA GLY A 84 4.74 5.65 9.52
C GLY A 84 4.93 6.84 10.44
N GLY A 85 5.17 8.00 9.83
CA GLY A 85 5.21 9.28 10.54
C GLY A 85 3.84 9.60 11.16
N SER A 86 3.86 10.21 12.35
CA SER A 86 2.64 10.70 13.00
C SER A 86 2.27 12.11 12.53
N ARG A 87 1.05 12.58 12.86
CA ARG A 87 0.67 13.99 12.62
C ARG A 87 1.65 14.98 13.25
N ALA A 88 2.13 14.69 14.46
CA ALA A 88 3.13 15.50 15.15
C ALA A 88 4.47 15.60 14.40
N LYS A 89 4.78 14.64 13.52
CA LYS A 89 5.96 14.64 12.64
C LYS A 89 5.61 15.06 11.20
N ASN A 90 4.56 15.84 10.98
CA ASN A 90 4.08 16.22 9.64
C ASN A 90 3.86 15.01 8.71
N MET A 91 3.53 13.84 9.27
CA MET A 91 3.40 12.56 8.55
C MET A 91 4.64 12.20 7.71
N THR A 92 5.85 12.61 8.13
CA THR A 92 7.07 12.22 7.43
C THR A 92 7.40 10.76 7.74
N GLY A 93 7.34 9.91 6.73
CA GLY A 93 7.78 8.52 6.77
C GLY A 93 6.63 7.51 6.68
N GLN A 94 6.92 6.32 6.16
CA GLN A 94 5.92 5.33 5.75
C GLN A 94 6.39 3.91 6.04
N GLY A 95 5.55 3.16 6.75
CA GLY A 95 5.62 1.70 6.78
C GLY A 95 4.81 1.13 5.63
N VAL A 96 5.43 0.38 4.72
CA VAL A 96 4.81 -0.08 3.48
C VAL A 96 4.75 -1.61 3.41
N LEU A 97 3.55 -2.15 3.25
CA LEU A 97 3.34 -3.52 2.73
C LEU A 97 3.19 -3.45 1.22
N GLN A 98 4.13 -4.01 0.47
CA GLN A 98 4.13 -3.99 -0.98
C GLN A 98 3.92 -5.39 -1.57
N PHE A 99 2.94 -5.51 -2.44
CA PHE A 99 2.78 -6.62 -3.37
C PHE A 99 3.62 -6.29 -4.61
N ASN A 100 4.48 -7.19 -5.08
CA ASN A 100 5.41 -6.89 -6.19
C ASN A 100 5.28 -7.87 -7.37
N GLY A 101 4.33 -8.81 -7.30
CA GLY A 101 4.24 -10.02 -8.13
C GLY A 101 4.86 -9.90 -9.53
N ALA A 102 6.06 -10.46 -9.68
CA ALA A 102 6.88 -10.29 -10.86
C ALA A 102 6.16 -10.76 -12.13
N GLY A 103 6.33 -10.02 -13.23
CA GLY A 103 5.70 -10.33 -14.52
C GLY A 103 4.17 -10.19 -14.53
N GLY A 104 3.59 -9.44 -13.59
CA GLY A 104 2.13 -9.27 -13.49
C GLY A 104 1.43 -10.44 -12.79
N THR A 105 2.17 -11.21 -11.99
CA THR A 105 1.59 -12.25 -11.15
C THR A 105 0.79 -11.61 -10.03
N GLY A 106 -0.44 -12.10 -9.80
CA GLY A 106 -1.24 -11.70 -8.66
C GLY A 106 -0.81 -12.48 -7.42
N LEU A 107 -0.60 -11.79 -6.31
CA LEU A 107 -0.17 -12.40 -5.05
C LEU A 107 -1.31 -12.45 -4.04
N THR A 108 -1.34 -13.49 -3.22
CA THR A 108 -2.32 -13.64 -2.13
C THR A 108 -1.60 -13.72 -0.81
N GLU A 109 -2.05 -12.91 0.15
CA GLU A 109 -1.54 -12.93 1.51
C GLU A 109 -2.71 -12.91 2.50
N LYS A 110 -2.55 -13.66 3.59
CA LYS A 110 -3.53 -13.72 4.68
C LYS A 110 -2.83 -13.42 5.99
N ILE A 111 -3.43 -12.52 6.77
CA ILE A 111 -2.92 -12.12 8.09
C ILE A 111 -4.08 -11.96 9.07
N HIS A 112 -3.79 -11.95 10.36
CA HIS A 112 -4.82 -11.73 11.36
C HIS A 112 -5.15 -10.24 11.46
N THR A 113 -4.15 -9.43 11.82
CA THR A 113 -4.32 -7.99 12.05
C THR A 113 -3.44 -7.19 11.13
N LEU A 114 -4.03 -6.25 10.41
CA LEU A 114 -3.32 -5.12 9.84
C LEU A 114 -3.50 -3.92 10.76
N GLN A 115 -2.41 -3.33 11.25
CA GLN A 115 -2.44 -2.11 12.05
C GLN A 115 -1.69 -1.00 11.32
N ALA A 116 -2.32 0.16 11.15
CA ALA A 116 -1.62 1.38 10.78
C ALA A 116 -1.35 2.20 12.05
N ASP A 117 -0.09 2.50 12.32
CA ASP A 117 0.39 3.35 13.41
C ASP A 117 1.08 4.58 12.78
N GLY A 118 0.46 5.75 12.84
CA GLY A 118 0.79 6.88 11.98
C GLY A 118 0.34 6.66 10.53
N GLN A 119 1.23 6.87 9.56
CA GLN A 119 0.95 6.71 8.12
C GLN A 119 1.35 5.32 7.58
N GLY A 120 0.42 4.37 7.58
CA GLY A 120 0.60 3.06 6.97
C GLY A 120 0.27 3.07 5.46
N VAL A 121 0.95 2.24 4.68
CA VAL A 121 0.70 2.11 3.23
C VAL A 121 0.58 0.65 2.82
N ILE A 122 -0.49 0.29 2.11
CA ILE A 122 -0.51 -0.91 1.26
C ILE A 122 -0.28 -0.47 -0.18
N ASN A 123 0.71 -1.07 -0.82
CA ASN A 123 1.01 -0.86 -2.22
C ASN A 123 0.68 -2.14 -3.00
N PHE A 124 -0.45 -2.15 -3.71
CA PHE A 124 -0.87 -3.25 -4.58
C PHE A 124 -0.13 -3.21 -5.93
N ALA A 125 1.20 -3.12 -5.89
CA ALA A 125 2.00 -3.20 -7.10
C ALA A 125 2.07 -4.64 -7.64
N GLY A 126 2.58 -4.79 -8.87
CA GLY A 126 2.48 -6.05 -9.60
C GLY A 126 1.02 -6.41 -9.93
N GLY A 127 0.75 -7.70 -10.18
CA GLY A 127 -0.58 -8.14 -10.58
C GLY A 127 -1.05 -7.60 -11.94
N THR A 128 -2.22 -8.06 -12.37
CA THR A 128 -2.94 -7.53 -13.54
C THR A 128 -4.44 -7.67 -13.33
N ARG A 129 -5.26 -7.06 -14.18
CA ARG A 129 -6.72 -7.25 -14.18
C ARG A 129 -7.17 -8.72 -14.23
N ALA A 130 -6.35 -9.60 -14.78
CA ALA A 130 -6.64 -11.04 -14.88
C ALA A 130 -6.01 -11.85 -13.73
N ARG A 131 -5.14 -11.23 -12.93
CA ARG A 131 -4.35 -11.84 -11.85
C ARG A 131 -4.27 -10.87 -10.68
N ALA A 132 -5.33 -10.87 -9.90
CA ALA A 132 -5.55 -10.04 -8.72
C ALA A 132 -4.46 -10.19 -7.66
N ASN A 133 -4.08 -9.07 -7.04
CA ASN A 133 -3.53 -9.14 -5.69
C ASN A 133 -4.67 -9.25 -4.67
N VAL A 134 -4.47 -10.06 -3.64
CA VAL A 134 -5.47 -10.31 -2.59
C VAL A 134 -4.81 -10.21 -1.23
N LEU A 135 -5.30 -9.30 -0.40
CA LEU A 135 -4.97 -9.24 1.02
C LEU A 135 -6.21 -9.62 1.84
N GLU A 136 -6.16 -10.75 2.54
CA GLU A 136 -7.18 -11.16 3.51
C GLU A 136 -6.74 -10.81 4.92
N THR A 137 -7.60 -10.10 5.66
CA THR A 137 -7.37 -9.75 7.06
C THR A 137 -8.51 -10.21 7.94
N THR A 138 -8.21 -10.59 9.18
CA THR A 138 -9.29 -10.73 10.18
C THR A 138 -9.77 -9.36 10.62
N ARG A 139 -8.86 -8.43 10.91
CA ARG A 139 -9.19 -7.07 11.37
C ARG A 139 -8.21 -6.03 10.84
N VAL A 140 -8.69 -4.80 10.73
CA VAL A 140 -7.88 -3.61 10.41
C VAL A 140 -7.99 -2.62 11.57
N LEU A 141 -6.86 -2.19 12.12
CA LEU A 141 -6.78 -1.29 13.26
C LEU A 141 -6.08 0.02 12.89
N LEU A 142 -6.71 1.13 13.28
CA LEU A 142 -6.14 2.47 13.23
C LEU A 142 -6.32 3.09 14.63
N PRO A 143 -5.43 2.76 15.60
CA PRO A 143 -5.68 2.93 17.04
C PRO A 143 -5.97 4.36 17.52
N THR A 144 -5.37 5.36 16.89
CA THR A 144 -5.52 6.78 17.23
C THR A 144 -6.27 7.52 16.13
N ALA A 145 -6.91 8.66 16.42
CA ALA A 145 -7.62 9.47 15.42
C ALA A 145 -6.72 10.05 14.31
N ASP A 146 -5.41 9.99 14.51
CA ASP A 146 -4.39 10.52 13.62
C ASP A 146 -3.86 9.49 12.63
N ASP A 147 -4.07 8.21 12.91
CA ASP A 147 -3.60 7.11 12.07
C ASP A 147 -4.33 7.11 10.73
N THR A 148 -3.60 6.79 9.65
CA THR A 148 -4.13 6.73 8.30
C THR A 148 -3.57 5.51 7.58
N LEU A 149 -4.38 4.91 6.72
CA LEU A 149 -3.97 3.82 5.86
C LEU A 149 -4.17 4.23 4.40
N PHE A 150 -3.08 4.33 3.65
CA PHE A 150 -3.12 4.63 2.22
C PHE A 150 -3.02 3.36 1.40
N ILE A 151 -3.87 3.25 0.38
CA ILE A 151 -3.86 2.19 -0.61
C ILE A 151 -3.38 2.76 -1.94
N ARG A 152 -2.27 2.24 -2.46
CA ARG A 152 -1.65 2.67 -3.71
C ARG A 152 -1.71 1.57 -4.76
N ASN A 153 -1.65 1.99 -6.03
CA ASN A 153 -1.66 1.10 -7.20
C ASN A 153 -2.83 0.11 -7.22
N TRP A 154 -3.95 0.46 -6.60
CA TRP A 154 -5.16 -0.36 -6.58
C TRP A 154 -5.82 -0.42 -7.97
N ILE A 155 -6.09 -1.62 -8.45
CA ILE A 155 -6.87 -1.85 -9.67
C ILE A 155 -8.28 -2.29 -9.28
N GLU A 156 -9.26 -1.40 -9.48
CA GLU A 156 -10.66 -1.71 -9.19
C GLU A 156 -11.14 -2.93 -9.99
N PHE A 157 -11.95 -3.78 -9.32
CA PHE A 157 -12.46 -5.05 -9.84
C PHE A 157 -11.41 -6.11 -10.14
N SER A 158 -10.16 -5.88 -9.74
CA SER A 158 -9.09 -6.86 -9.82
C SER A 158 -8.51 -7.11 -8.44
N ASP A 159 -7.96 -6.09 -7.78
CA ASP A 159 -7.37 -6.28 -6.47
C ASP A 159 -8.44 -6.38 -5.39
N TYR A 160 -8.11 -7.08 -4.30
CA TYR A 160 -9.02 -7.33 -3.19
C TYR A 160 -8.34 -7.02 -1.86
N PHE A 161 -8.96 -6.15 -1.08
CA PHE A 161 -8.64 -5.95 0.33
C PHE A 161 -9.83 -6.42 1.16
N LEU A 162 -9.70 -7.61 1.72
CA LEU A 162 -10.77 -8.32 2.40
C LEU A 162 -10.60 -8.23 3.91
N VAL A 163 -11.72 -8.07 4.61
CA VAL A 163 -11.79 -8.06 6.08
C VAL A 163 -12.93 -8.94 6.56
N SER A 164 -12.72 -9.66 7.66
CA SER A 164 -13.77 -10.50 8.26
C SER A 164 -15.02 -9.68 8.58
N ARG A 165 -16.20 -10.23 8.28
CA ARG A 165 -17.48 -9.62 8.65
C ARG A 165 -17.63 -9.42 10.15
N ALA A 166 -17.05 -10.32 10.95
CA ALA A 166 -17.13 -10.26 12.41
C ALA A 166 -16.33 -9.09 13.01
N PHE A 167 -15.39 -8.52 12.26
CA PHE A 167 -14.47 -7.47 12.72
C PHE A 167 -14.36 -6.33 11.70
N ALA A 168 -15.46 -6.02 11.03
CA ALA A 168 -15.51 -4.96 10.03
C ALA A 168 -15.12 -3.60 10.66
N PRO A 169 -14.29 -2.79 9.99
CA PRO A 169 -13.97 -1.44 10.45
C PRO A 169 -15.23 -0.57 10.54
N ASN A 170 -15.33 0.27 11.58
CA ASN A 170 -16.42 1.23 11.72
C ASN A 170 -16.25 2.43 10.75
N SER A 171 -17.24 3.32 10.69
CA SER A 171 -17.22 4.48 9.80
C SER A 171 -16.05 5.44 10.04
N GLU A 172 -15.61 5.58 11.29
CA GLU A 172 -14.46 6.41 11.66
C GLU A 172 -13.13 5.83 11.16
N ALA A 173 -12.96 4.51 11.22
CA ALA A 173 -11.80 3.85 10.64
C ALA A 173 -11.84 3.93 9.11
N LEU A 174 -13.01 3.67 8.49
CA LEU A 174 -13.18 3.72 7.04
C LEU A 174 -12.93 5.11 6.45
N SER A 175 -13.26 6.20 7.15
CA SER A 175 -12.96 7.57 6.69
C SER A 175 -11.46 7.89 6.66
N ARG A 176 -10.63 7.06 7.31
CA ARG A 176 -9.16 7.20 7.39
C ARG A 176 -8.39 6.18 6.53
N ILE A 177 -9.10 5.36 5.76
CA ILE A 177 -8.53 4.46 4.74
C ILE A 177 -8.73 5.12 3.37
N TRP A 178 -7.65 5.53 2.71
CA TRP A 178 -7.70 6.32 1.48
C TRP A 178 -7.08 5.59 0.31
N PHE A 179 -7.74 5.62 -0.84
CA PHE A 179 -7.22 5.04 -2.07
C PHE A 179 -6.65 6.15 -2.96
N GLU A 180 -5.44 5.95 -3.46
CA GLU A 180 -4.76 6.91 -4.34
C GLU A 180 -5.56 7.17 -5.62
N GLY A 181 -5.86 8.44 -5.89
CA GLY A 181 -6.64 8.84 -7.06
C GLY A 181 -8.15 8.73 -6.87
N TRP A 182 -8.65 8.48 -5.66
CA TRP A 182 -10.07 8.39 -5.32
C TRP A 182 -10.49 9.46 -4.31
N SER A 183 -11.81 9.63 -4.13
CA SER A 183 -12.33 10.45 -3.04
C SER A 183 -11.82 9.92 -1.68
N PRO A 184 -11.45 10.79 -0.71
CA PRO A 184 -10.98 10.35 0.60
C PRO A 184 -11.98 9.45 1.33
N GLY A 185 -11.47 8.38 1.93
CA GLY A 185 -12.25 7.39 2.67
C GLY A 185 -12.60 6.13 1.85
N ALA A 186 -13.11 5.14 2.56
CA ALA A 186 -13.50 3.85 2.03
C ALA A 186 -14.93 3.48 2.44
N LYS A 187 -15.46 2.44 1.81
CA LYS A 187 -16.72 1.78 2.19
C LYS A 187 -16.57 0.26 2.14
N LEU A 188 -17.51 -0.43 2.74
CA LEU A 188 -17.62 -1.87 2.65
C LEU A 188 -18.51 -2.26 1.46
N ARG A 189 -18.05 -3.24 0.69
CA ARG A 189 -18.81 -3.92 -0.37
C ARG A 189 -18.96 -5.40 0.01
N ASP A 190 -20.15 -5.94 -0.25
CA ASP A 190 -20.43 -7.36 -0.04
C ASP A 190 -19.48 -8.21 -0.91
N TYR A 191 -18.82 -9.20 -0.31
CA TYR A 191 -17.90 -10.10 -1.02
C TYR A 191 -18.37 -11.56 -0.94
N ASN A 192 -18.44 -12.12 0.27
CA ASN A 192 -18.97 -13.46 0.51
C ASN A 192 -19.53 -13.58 1.93
N SER A 193 -20.00 -14.75 2.36
CA SER A 193 -20.62 -14.95 3.68
C SER A 193 -19.71 -14.67 4.88
N SER A 194 -18.38 -14.62 4.71
CA SER A 194 -17.41 -14.44 5.80
C SER A 194 -16.64 -13.12 5.74
N HIS A 195 -16.58 -12.45 4.58
CA HIS A 195 -15.80 -11.24 4.36
C HIS A 195 -16.59 -10.10 3.73
N TRP A 196 -16.22 -8.89 4.13
CA TRP A 196 -16.44 -7.66 3.38
C TRP A 196 -15.19 -7.35 2.54
N GLU A 197 -15.38 -6.63 1.45
CA GLU A 197 -14.31 -5.97 0.72
C GLU A 197 -14.27 -4.48 1.11
N ILE A 198 -13.08 -3.97 1.42
CA ILE A 198 -12.83 -2.55 1.61
C ILE A 198 -12.53 -1.94 0.25
N VAL A 199 -13.39 -1.03 -0.20
CA VAL A 199 -13.32 -0.41 -1.53
C VAL A 199 -13.33 1.11 -1.44
N PRO A 200 -12.83 1.84 -2.46
CA PRO A 200 -12.94 3.30 -2.50
C PRO A 200 -14.40 3.77 -2.58
N LEU A 201 -14.67 5.01 -2.14
CA LEU A 201 -16.02 5.59 -2.17
C LEU A 201 -16.54 5.83 -3.59
N ALA A 202 -15.81 6.62 -4.38
CA ALA A 202 -16.09 6.93 -5.78
C ALA A 202 -14.83 7.50 -6.44
N ALA A 203 -14.66 7.23 -7.74
CA ALA A 203 -13.64 7.87 -8.54
C ALA A 203 -13.92 9.39 -8.57
N PRO A 204 -12.90 10.26 -8.65
CA PRO A 204 -13.10 11.69 -8.84
C PRO A 204 -13.94 11.89 -10.10
N GLU A 205 -14.91 12.80 -10.07
CA GLU A 205 -15.77 12.99 -11.24
C GLU A 205 -14.94 13.28 -12.50
N PRO A 206 -15.36 12.78 -13.69
CA PRO A 206 -14.67 13.03 -14.95
C PRO A 206 -14.42 14.53 -15.24
N SER A 207 -15.27 15.39 -14.70
CA SER A 207 -15.16 16.86 -14.77
C SER A 207 -13.89 17.41 -14.09
N THR A 208 -13.30 16.69 -13.14
CA THR A 208 -12.01 17.06 -12.50
C THR A 208 -10.85 16.91 -13.50
N TYR A 209 -10.87 15.84 -14.30
CA TYR A 209 -9.94 15.65 -15.41
C TYR A 209 -10.23 16.64 -16.55
N GLY A 210 -11.51 16.89 -16.85
CA GLY A 210 -11.95 17.88 -17.83
C GLY A 210 -11.56 19.31 -17.48
N ALA A 211 -11.59 19.69 -16.20
CA ALA A 211 -11.18 21.01 -15.72
C ALA A 211 -9.67 21.22 -15.83
N LEU A 212 -8.87 20.20 -15.51
CA LEU A 212 -7.41 20.25 -15.68
C LEU A 212 -7.01 20.36 -17.16
N LEU A 213 -7.64 19.56 -18.04
CA LEU A 213 -7.40 19.65 -19.49
C LEU A 213 -7.94 20.96 -20.08
N GLY A 214 -9.10 21.42 -19.60
CA GLY A 214 -9.71 22.69 -20.01
C GLY A 214 -8.83 23.89 -19.66
N ALA A 215 -8.26 23.93 -18.44
CA ALA A 215 -7.35 24.98 -18.01
C ALA A 215 -6.06 25.02 -18.85
N LEU A 216 -5.48 23.86 -19.15
CA LEU A 216 -4.30 23.74 -20.03
C LEU A 216 -4.62 24.17 -21.48
N GLY A 217 -5.78 23.76 -22.00
CA GLY A 217 -6.25 24.17 -23.33
C GLY A 217 -6.44 25.68 -23.45
N VAL A 218 -7.07 26.30 -22.45
CA VAL A 218 -7.24 27.77 -22.38
C VAL A 218 -5.88 28.47 -22.28
N ALA A 219 -4.94 27.97 -21.47
CA ALA A 219 -3.61 28.55 -21.35
C ALA A 219 -2.84 28.50 -22.70
N VAL A 220 -2.91 27.40 -23.44
CA VAL A 220 -2.30 27.25 -24.77
C VAL A 220 -2.94 28.19 -25.80
N ILE A 221 -4.28 28.33 -25.78
CA ILE A 221 -5.00 29.25 -26.68
C ILE A 221 -4.62 30.71 -26.38
N VAL A 222 -4.60 31.10 -25.11
CA VAL A 222 -4.21 32.46 -24.68
C VAL A 222 -2.76 32.74 -25.05
N TRP A 223 -1.86 31.78 -24.86
CA TRP A 223 -0.46 31.91 -25.25
C TRP A 223 -0.28 32.07 -26.77
N ARG A 224 -1.02 31.28 -27.57
CA ARG A 224 -1.03 31.41 -29.04
C ARG A 224 -1.55 32.77 -29.50
N LYS A 225 -2.64 33.28 -28.91
CA LYS A 225 -3.18 34.61 -29.24
C LYS A 225 -2.21 35.74 -28.89
N ARG A 226 -1.52 35.65 -27.74
CA ARG A 226 -0.49 36.63 -27.34
C ARG A 226 0.73 36.62 -28.27
N LYS A 227 1.16 35.45 -28.76
CA LYS A 227 2.29 35.32 -29.70
C LYS A 227 1.96 35.85 -31.10
N ALA A 228 0.72 35.66 -31.55
CA ALA A 228 0.24 36.20 -32.83
C ALA A 228 0.16 37.73 -32.82
N GLY A 229 -0.40 38.33 -31.75
CA GLY A 229 -0.49 39.79 -31.62
C GLY A 229 0.86 40.51 -31.54
N ARG A 230 1.88 39.86 -30.96
CA ARG A 230 3.26 40.40 -30.89
C ARG A 230 3.96 40.46 -32.25
N ARG A 231 3.68 39.51 -33.15
CA ARG A 231 4.27 39.47 -34.50
C ARG A 231 3.69 40.53 -35.44
N THR A 232 2.41 40.89 -35.27
CA THR A 232 1.76 41.92 -36.09
C THR A 232 2.21 43.34 -35.72
N SER A 233 2.58 43.58 -34.47
CA SER A 233 3.11 44.89 -34.03
C SER A 233 4.56 45.16 -34.49
N GLU A 234 5.36 44.12 -34.76
CA GLU A 234 6.75 44.28 -35.25
C GLU A 234 6.83 44.58 -36.76
N CYS A 235 5.79 44.24 -37.54
CA CYS A 235 5.73 44.54 -38.97
C CYS A 235 5.13 45.92 -39.30
N ALA A 236 4.42 46.56 -38.36
CA ALA A 236 3.80 47.87 -38.54
C ALA A 236 4.69 49.05 -38.07
N ALA A 237 5.89 48.77 -37.57
CA ALA A 237 6.82 49.75 -37.00
C ALA A 237 8.12 49.93 -37.83
N LYS A 238 8.09 49.64 -39.14
CA LYS A 238 9.19 49.92 -40.08
C LYS A 238 8.71 50.78 -41.23
#